data_AF-A0A952VI14-F1
#
_entry.id   AF-A0A952VI14-F1
#
_cell.length_a   1.000
_cell.length_b   1.000
_cell.length_c   1.000
_cell.angle_alpha   90.00
_cell.angle_beta   90.00
_cell.angle_gamma   90.00
#
_symmetry.space_group_name_H-M   'P 1'
#
loop_
_entity.id
_entity.type
_entity.pdbx_description
1 polymer ?
#
loop_
_entity_poly.entity_id
_entity_poly.type
_entity_poly.pdbx_seq_one_letter_code
_entity_poly.pdbx_strand_id
1 'polypeptide(L)'
;LYYRLEMVDEAFDLLSTIEGPQDHLLDYHKIMANLYLRKQQFEEAITSLKKALSFKKRVVVPYICTQCQQESVEWTGRCRRCAKWNTLTALPWIETSQVSTNPEKEPSPGPSVPYRGIASPFETV
;
A
#
# COMPACT_ATOMS: atom_id res chain seq x y z
N LEU A 1 18.78 17.69 6.36
CA LEU A 1 18.57 18.94 7.13
C LEU A 1 17.76 19.93 6.30
N TYR A 2 18.25 20.37 5.12
CA TYR A 2 17.59 21.34 4.23
C TYR A 2 16.12 21.04 3.90
N TYR A 3 15.78 19.81 3.54
CA TYR A 3 14.38 19.40 3.28
C TYR A 3 13.43 19.67 4.46
N ARG A 4 13.87 19.45 5.70
CA ARG A 4 13.04 19.68 6.90
C ARG A 4 12.86 21.17 7.21
N LEU A 5 13.77 22.00 6.72
CA LEU A 5 13.74 23.46 6.88
C LEU A 5 13.02 24.14 5.70
N GLU A 6 12.41 23.36 4.80
CA GLU A 6 11.75 23.84 3.57
C GLU A 6 12.65 24.70 2.66
N MET A 7 13.96 24.52 2.77
CA MET A 7 14.95 25.06 1.82
C MET A 7 14.96 24.19 0.57
N VAL A 8 14.01 24.46 -0.34
CA VAL A 8 13.70 23.60 -1.49
C VAL A 8 14.86 23.55 -2.49
N ASP A 9 15.45 24.70 -2.82
CA ASP A 9 16.49 24.78 -3.85
C ASP A 9 17.80 24.15 -3.38
N GLU A 10 18.26 24.44 -2.16
CA GLU A 10 19.47 23.84 -1.61
C GLU A 10 19.32 22.35 -1.36
N ALA A 11 18.13 21.90 -0.95
CA ALA A 11 17.83 20.48 -0.83
C ALA A 11 17.88 19.78 -2.19
N PHE A 12 17.36 20.43 -3.23
CA PHE A 12 17.35 19.91 -4.59
C PHE A 12 18.75 19.83 -5.18
N ASP A 13 19.54 20.90 -5.06
CA ASP A 13 20.90 20.95 -5.57
C ASP A 13 21.75 19.86 -4.89
N LEU A 14 21.68 19.74 -3.57
CA LEU A 14 22.41 18.70 -2.85
C LEU A 14 21.97 17.30 -3.31
N LEU A 15 20.67 17.01 -3.34
CA LEU A 15 20.18 15.68 -3.72
C LEU A 15 20.47 15.33 -5.18
N SER A 16 20.45 16.30 -6.08
CA SER A 16 20.75 16.10 -7.50
C SER A 16 22.22 15.77 -7.77
N THR A 17 23.14 16.18 -6.89
CA THR A 17 24.56 15.79 -6.98
C THR A 17 24.83 14.35 -6.55
N ILE A 18 23.87 13.68 -5.91
CA ILE A 18 24.06 12.32 -5.41
C ILE A 18 23.80 11.31 -6.53
N GLU A 19 24.85 10.91 -7.24
CA GLU A 19 24.79 9.87 -8.27
C GLU A 19 25.18 8.48 -7.69
N GLY A 20 24.49 7.40 -8.10
CA GLY A 20 24.84 6.01 -7.74
C GLY A 20 23.67 5.15 -7.26
N PRO A 21 23.84 4.27 -6.24
CA PRO A 21 22.84 3.27 -5.83
C PRO A 21 21.56 3.83 -5.17
N GLN A 22 21.38 5.16 -5.16
CA GLN A 22 20.18 5.84 -4.66
C GLN A 22 18.93 5.52 -5.46
N ASP A 23 19.08 5.08 -6.71
CA ASP A 23 17.95 4.72 -7.56
C ASP A 23 17.13 3.55 -6.98
N HIS A 24 17.69 2.82 -6.00
CA HIS A 24 17.02 1.75 -5.26
C HIS A 24 16.42 2.20 -3.91
N LEU A 25 16.78 3.40 -3.43
CA LEU A 25 16.35 3.91 -2.13
C LEU A 25 15.00 4.61 -2.25
N LEU A 26 13.99 3.98 -1.67
CA LEU A 26 12.60 4.46 -1.69
C LEU A 26 12.44 5.86 -1.11
N ASP A 27 13.17 6.17 -0.04
CA ASP A 27 13.11 7.48 0.61
C ASP A 27 13.76 8.59 -0.23
N TYR A 28 14.79 8.28 -1.03
CA TYR A 28 15.37 9.24 -1.97
C TYR A 28 14.32 9.72 -2.97
N HIS A 29 13.64 8.77 -3.62
CA HIS A 29 12.60 9.07 -4.60
C HIS A 29 11.39 9.80 -3.99
N LYS A 30 11.02 9.50 -2.74
CA LYS A 30 9.97 10.24 -2.02
C LYS A 30 10.36 11.69 -1.76
N ILE A 31 11.60 11.95 -1.32
CA ILE A 31 12.06 13.30 -1.03
C ILE A 31 12.16 14.10 -2.34
N MET A 32 12.75 13.52 -3.39
CA MET A 32 12.83 14.17 -4.71
C MET A 32 11.46 14.48 -5.29
N ALA A 33 10.50 13.56 -5.19
CA ALA A 33 9.12 13.82 -5.62
C ALA A 33 8.49 15.02 -4.90
N ASN A 34 8.64 15.11 -3.57
CA ASN A 34 8.11 16.24 -2.81
C ASN A 34 8.77 17.57 -3.20
N LEU A 35 10.07 17.57 -3.50
CA LEU A 35 10.77 18.75 -4.00
C LEU A 35 10.23 19.18 -5.38
N TYR A 36 10.06 18.23 -6.30
CA TYR A 36 9.45 18.50 -7.61
C TYR A 36 8.02 19.06 -7.49
N LEU A 37 7.20 18.54 -6.56
CA LEU A 37 5.86 19.09 -6.29
C LEU A 37 5.92 20.54 -5.79
N ARG A 38 6.85 20.86 -4.88
CA ARG A 38 7.04 22.24 -4.38
C ARG A 38 7.45 23.20 -5.51
N LYS A 39 8.23 22.72 -6.49
CA LYS A 39 8.64 23.47 -7.69
C LYS A 39 7.61 23.46 -8.83
N GLN A 40 6.44 22.84 -8.63
CA GLN A 40 5.39 22.67 -9.65
C GLN A 40 5.83 21.87 -10.89
N GLN A 41 6.87 21.03 -10.73
CA GLN A 41 7.40 20.11 -11.72
C GLN A 41 6.68 18.76 -11.62
N PHE A 42 5.43 18.72 -12.08
CA PHE A 42 4.54 17.59 -11.81
C PHE A 42 4.93 16.31 -12.55
N GLU A 43 5.48 16.41 -13.76
CA GLU A 43 5.86 15.24 -14.58
C GLU A 43 7.03 14.48 -13.95
N GLU A 44 8.03 15.21 -13.49
CA GLU A 44 9.19 14.69 -12.78
C GLU A 44 8.78 14.12 -11.42
N ALA A 45 7.91 14.81 -10.69
CA ALA A 45 7.36 14.33 -9.42
C ALA A 45 6.67 12.97 -9.58
N ILE A 46 5.84 12.81 -10.62
CA ILE A 46 5.16 11.54 -10.93
C ILE A 46 6.18 10.45 -11.25
N THR A 47 7.23 10.77 -11.99
CA THR A 47 8.27 9.82 -12.35
C THR A 47 9.03 9.33 -11.12
N SER A 48 9.43 10.23 -10.23
CA SER A 48 10.04 9.90 -8.95
C SER A 48 9.10 9.09 -8.04
N LEU A 49 7.82 9.44 -7.96
CA LEU A 49 6.83 8.66 -7.18
C LEU A 49 6.67 7.24 -7.71
N LYS A 50 6.66 7.04 -9.03
CA LYS A 50 6.60 5.70 -9.63
C LYS A 50 7.82 4.85 -9.25
N LYS A 51 9.02 5.47 -9.20
CA LYS A 51 10.24 4.81 -8.73
C LYS A 51 10.16 4.48 -7.24
N ALA A 52 9.69 5.42 -6.41
CA ALA A 52 9.47 5.22 -4.98
C ALA A 52 8.52 4.06 -4.70
N LEU A 53 7.39 4.00 -5.40
CA LEU A 53 6.39 2.96 -5.20
C LEU A 53 6.86 1.58 -5.65
N SER A 54 7.94 1.51 -6.44
CA SER A 54 8.55 0.26 -6.89
C SER A 54 7.49 -0.79 -7.20
N PHE A 55 6.61 -0.52 -8.18
CA PHE A 55 5.53 -1.41 -8.64
C PHE A 55 6.03 -2.75 -9.23
N LYS A 56 7.13 -3.30 -8.71
CA LYS A 56 7.74 -4.58 -9.06
C LYS A 56 6.85 -5.77 -8.68
N LYS A 57 5.86 -5.59 -7.80
CA LYS A 57 4.83 -6.60 -7.51
C LYS A 57 3.46 -5.93 -7.45
N ARG A 58 2.51 -6.43 -8.25
CA ARG A 58 1.09 -6.11 -8.08
C ARG A 58 0.74 -6.41 -6.61
N VAL A 59 0.29 -5.41 -5.86
CA VAL A 59 -0.26 -5.65 -4.52
C VAL A 59 -1.53 -6.45 -4.73
N VAL A 60 -1.42 -7.76 -4.54
CA VAL A 60 -2.55 -8.66 -4.55
C VAL A 60 -3.10 -8.71 -3.14
N VAL A 61 -4.34 -8.25 -2.97
CA VAL A 61 -5.05 -8.33 -1.70
C VAL A 61 -5.75 -9.69 -1.66
N PRO A 62 -5.33 -10.63 -0.79
CA PRO A 62 -6.02 -11.91 -0.66
C PRO A 62 -7.34 -11.71 0.09
N TYR A 63 -8.40 -12.36 -0.40
CA TYR A 63 -9.72 -12.40 0.21
C TYR A 63 -9.97 -13.79 0.79
N ILE A 64 -10.60 -13.84 1.96
CA ILE A 64 -11.03 -15.10 2.57
C ILE A 64 -12.54 -15.09 2.79
N CYS A 65 -13.20 -16.20 2.52
CA CYS A 65 -14.61 -16.36 2.81
C CYS A 65 -14.84 -16.64 4.30
N THR A 66 -15.60 -15.80 4.99
CA THR A 66 -15.94 -15.97 6.41
C THR A 66 -16.75 -17.22 6.72
N GLN A 67 -17.36 -17.86 5.72
CA GLN A 67 -18.25 -19.01 5.89
C GLN A 67 -17.61 -20.36 5.56
N CYS A 68 -16.77 -20.42 4.53
CA CYS A 68 -16.13 -21.67 4.10
C CYS A 68 -14.61 -21.60 4.06
N GLN A 69 -14.02 -20.47 4.48
CA GLN A 69 -12.58 -20.23 4.53
C GLN A 69 -11.87 -20.39 3.18
N GLN A 70 -12.60 -20.28 2.07
CA GLN A 70 -12.02 -20.29 0.74
C GLN A 70 -11.28 -18.98 0.47
N GLU A 71 -10.00 -19.11 0.13
CA GLU A 71 -9.18 -17.98 -0.34
C GLU A 71 -9.46 -17.66 -1.81
N SER A 72 -9.39 -16.38 -2.14
CA SER A 72 -9.50 -15.85 -3.50
C SER A 72 -8.61 -14.63 -3.68
N VAL A 73 -8.02 -14.51 -4.86
CA VAL A 73 -7.22 -13.34 -5.27
C VAL A 73 -8.10 -12.23 -5.85
N GLU A 74 -9.29 -12.58 -6.33
CA GLU A 74 -10.22 -11.66 -6.97
C GLU A 74 -11.44 -11.48 -6.08
N TRP A 75 -11.88 -10.24 -5.91
CA TRP A 75 -13.13 -9.99 -5.21
C TRP A 75 -14.32 -10.34 -6.09
N THR A 76 -15.27 -11.09 -5.53
CA THR A 76 -16.56 -11.39 -6.17
C THR A 76 -17.69 -11.23 -5.14
N GLY A 77 -18.86 -10.78 -5.56
CA GLY A 77 -20.01 -10.64 -4.66
C GLY A 77 -20.46 -11.96 -4.01
N ARG A 78 -20.22 -13.10 -4.68
CA ARG A 78 -20.47 -14.45 -4.17
C ARG A 78 -19.17 -15.25 -4.01
N CYS A 79 -19.09 -16.03 -2.94
CA CYS A 79 -18.02 -17.02 -2.80
C CYS A 79 -18.12 -18.11 -3.88
N ARG A 80 -17.02 -18.42 -4.57
CA ARG A 80 -16.98 -19.47 -5.62
C ARG A 80 -17.22 -20.89 -5.07
N ARG A 81 -17.00 -21.13 -3.77
CA ARG A 81 -17.17 -22.44 -3.13
C ARG A 81 -18.55 -22.63 -2.49
N CYS A 82 -18.98 -21.69 -1.63
CA CYS A 82 -20.23 -21.83 -0.88
C CYS A 82 -21.40 -21.00 -1.43
N ALA A 83 -21.20 -20.25 -2.53
CA ALA A 83 -22.20 -19.41 -3.20
C ALA A 83 -22.90 -18.34 -2.34
N LYS A 84 -22.47 -18.16 -1.08
CA LYS A 84 -22.98 -17.13 -0.18
C LYS A 84 -22.51 -15.74 -0.60
N TRP A 85 -23.38 -14.76 -0.46
CA TRP A 85 -23.12 -13.35 -0.76
C TRP A 85 -22.42 -12.65 0.39
N ASN A 86 -21.61 -11.62 0.09
CA ASN A 86 -21.01 -10.71 1.07
C ASN A 86 -20.17 -11.41 2.15
N THR A 87 -19.57 -12.56 1.82
CA THR A 87 -18.73 -13.34 2.75
C THR A 87 -17.24 -13.14 2.55
N LEU A 88 -16.81 -12.54 1.43
CA LEU A 88 -15.38 -12.35 1.14
C LEU A 88 -14.86 -11.11 1.86
N THR A 89 -13.92 -11.31 2.78
CA THR A 89 -13.24 -10.24 3.52
C THR A 89 -11.78 -10.17 3.09
N ALA A 90 -11.28 -8.97 2.78
CA ALA A 90 -9.87 -8.74 2.52
C ALA A 90 -9.07 -9.00 3.80
N LEU A 91 -7.97 -9.74 3.70
CA LEU A 91 -7.03 -9.84 4.81
C LEU A 91 -6.22 -8.53 4.90
N PRO A 92 -5.89 -8.06 6.12
CA PRO A 92 -4.97 -6.96 6.30
C PRO A 92 -3.67 -7.23 5.55
N TRP A 93 -3.11 -6.20 4.91
CA TRP A 93 -1.81 -6.33 4.27
C TRP A 93 -0.74 -6.54 5.34
N ILE A 94 -0.19 -7.76 5.42
CA ILE A 94 0.92 -8.07 6.29
C ILE A 94 2.20 -7.84 5.48
N GLU A 95 3.03 -6.88 5.90
CA GLU A 95 4.40 -6.79 5.41
C GLU A 95 5.09 -8.12 5.69
N THR A 96 5.45 -8.85 4.63
CA THR A 96 6.15 -10.15 4.71
C THR A 96 7.52 -10.08 5.40
N SER A 97 7.94 -8.89 5.87
CA SER A 97 9.18 -8.65 6.60
C SER A 97 9.10 -9.01 8.10
N GLN A 98 7.93 -9.38 8.64
CA GLN A 98 7.75 -9.75 10.06
C GLN A 98 7.32 -11.21 10.29
N VAL A 99 7.61 -12.12 9.37
CA VAL A 99 7.53 -13.57 9.70
C VAL A 99 8.83 -13.97 10.39
N SER A 100 9.04 -13.50 11.62
CA SER A 100 9.98 -14.15 12.53
C SER A 100 9.39 -15.50 12.91
N THR A 101 10.00 -16.56 12.43
CA THR A 101 9.72 -17.95 12.80
C THR A 101 9.88 -18.15 14.31
N ASN A 102 8.79 -18.06 15.06
CA ASN A 102 8.67 -18.60 16.41
C ASN A 102 7.60 -19.69 16.37
N PRO A 103 7.97 -20.98 16.39
CA PRO A 103 7.02 -22.07 16.37
C PRO A 103 6.54 -22.32 17.80
N GLU A 104 5.65 -21.47 18.32
CA GLU A 104 4.80 -21.74 19.50
C GLU A 104 4.08 -20.44 19.91
N LYS A 105 2.98 -20.14 19.24
CA LYS A 105 1.87 -19.43 19.88
C LYS A 105 0.61 -19.70 19.08
N GLU A 106 -0.38 -20.24 19.76
CA GLU A 106 -1.72 -20.46 19.25
C GLU A 106 -2.24 -19.20 18.54
N PRO A 107 -2.97 -19.33 17.42
CA PRO A 107 -3.48 -18.18 16.68
C PRO A 107 -4.52 -17.45 17.53
N SER A 108 -4.11 -16.38 18.19
CA SER A 108 -5.03 -15.39 18.75
C SER A 108 -5.85 -14.79 17.61
N PRO A 109 -7.20 -14.70 17.72
CA PRO A 109 -8.02 -14.13 16.67
C PRO A 109 -7.56 -12.69 16.42
N GLY A 110 -7.12 -12.44 15.18
CA GLY A 110 -6.68 -11.10 14.76
C GLY A 110 -7.76 -10.06 15.01
N PRO A 111 -7.39 -8.78 15.21
CA PRO A 111 -8.35 -7.72 15.49
C PRO A 111 -9.39 -7.64 14.37
N SER A 112 -10.64 -7.94 14.70
CA SER A 112 -11.77 -7.74 13.80
C SER A 112 -11.98 -6.23 13.63
N VAL A 113 -11.49 -5.67 12.53
CA VAL A 113 -11.91 -4.32 12.13
C VAL A 113 -13.29 -4.45 11.50
N PRO A 114 -14.38 -3.99 12.15
CA PRO A 114 -15.70 -4.06 11.55
C PRO A 114 -15.70 -3.18 10.29
N TYR A 115 -15.95 -3.79 9.15
CA TYR A 115 -16.21 -3.05 7.92
C TYR A 115 -17.50 -2.25 8.12
N ARG A 116 -17.35 -0.95 8.39
CA ARG A 116 -18.46 -0.01 8.47
C ARG A 116 -18.92 0.23 7.04
N GLY A 117 -19.91 -0.56 6.61
CA GLY A 117 -20.43 -0.53 5.24
C GLY A 117 -20.73 0.90 4.81
N ILE A 118 -20.15 1.32 3.69
CA ILE A 118 -20.67 2.47 2.96
C ILE A 118 -22.04 2.02 2.47
N ALA A 119 -23.10 2.65 2.97
CA ALA A 119 -24.46 2.36 2.54
C ALA A 119 -24.53 2.44 1.01
N SER A 120 -25.17 1.45 0.40
CA SER A 120 -25.41 1.42 -1.05
C SER A 120 -26.20 2.67 -1.45
N PRO A 121 -25.81 3.42 -2.50
CA PRO A 121 -26.55 4.61 -2.95
C PRO A 121 -27.95 4.30 -3.51
N PHE A 122 -28.34 3.02 -3.58
CA PHE A 122 -29.55 2.55 -4.24
C PHE A 122 -30.63 2.00 -3.29
N GLU A 123 -30.56 2.30 -1.99
CA GLU A 123 -31.74 2.12 -1.12
C GLU A 123 -32.76 3.23 -1.43
N THR A 124 -33.62 3.00 -2.42
CA THR A 124 -34.84 3.78 -2.61
C THR A 124 -35.90 3.32 -1.61
N VAL A 125 -36.48 4.30 -0.92
CA VAL A 125 -37.57 4.26 0.08
C VAL A 125 -38.63 3.19 -0.15
#